data_AF-A0A3B9YRX4-F1
#
_entry.id   AF-A0A3B9YRX4-F1
#
_cell.length_a   1.000
_cell.length_b   1.000
_cell.length_c   1.000
_cell.angle_alpha   90.00
_cell.angle_beta   90.00
_cell.angle_gamma   90.00
#
_symmetry.space_group_name_H-M   'P 1'
#
loop_
_entity.id
_entity.type
_entity.pdbx_description
1 polymer ?
#
loop_
_entity_poly.entity_id
_entity_poly.type
_entity_poly.pdbx_seq_one_letter_code
_entity_poly.pdbx_strand_id
1 'polypeptide(L)' 'IAPVPLLMILATDDKWTPPSLIREAFARAGEPKKLLEIQGGHYVVYHGDGQKIAADAAVDWFATHLGGRHA' A
#
# COMPACT_ATOMS: atom_id res chain seq x y z
N ILE A 1 -2.92 8.80 11.69
CA ILE A 1 -2.11 8.68 10.46
C ILE A 1 -2.27 9.92 9.59
N ALA A 2 -3.49 10.42 9.36
CA ALA A 2 -3.66 11.75 8.76
C ALA A 2 -2.93 12.85 9.57
N PRO A 3 -2.41 13.91 8.92
CA PRO A 3 -2.47 14.18 7.48
C PRO A 3 -1.33 13.55 6.65
N VAL A 4 -0.59 12.57 7.20
CA VAL A 4 0.51 11.92 6.47
C VAL A 4 -0.06 11.02 5.35
N PRO A 5 0.33 11.23 4.07
CA PRO A 5 -0.15 10.41 2.96
C PRO A 5 0.15 8.91 3.15
N LEU A 6 -0.86 8.06 2.99
CA LEU A 6 -0.76 6.62 3.22
C LEU A 6 -1.04 5.80 1.95
N LEU A 7 -0.06 4.99 1.53
CA LEU A 7 -0.28 3.88 0.60
C LEU A 7 -0.29 2.56 1.38
N MET A 8 -1.34 1.77 1.18
CA MET A 8 -1.41 0.38 1.65
C MET A 8 -1.39 -0.56 0.44
N ILE A 9 -0.52 -1.58 0.49
CA ILE A 9 -0.41 -2.63 -0.54
C ILE A 9 -0.75 -3.95 0.14
N LEU A 10 -1.73 -4.68 -0.37
CA LEU A 10 -2.17 -5.96 0.19
C LEU A 10 -2.07 -7.10 -0.81
N ALA A 11 -1.83 -8.29 -0.29
CA ALA A 11 -1.96 -9.55 -1.00
C ALA A 11 -3.33 -10.16 -0.70
N THR A 12 -4.12 -10.49 -1.71
CA THR A 12 -5.55 -10.87 -1.55
C THR A 12 -5.78 -12.26 -0.95
N ASP A 13 -4.80 -13.16 -1.02
CA ASP A 13 -4.87 -14.52 -0.48
C ASP A 13 -4.01 -14.71 0.77
N ASP A 14 -3.57 -13.59 1.36
CA ASP A 14 -2.74 -13.57 2.57
C ASP A 14 -3.44 -14.23 3.76
N LYS A 15 -2.79 -15.23 4.35
CA LYS A 15 -3.28 -15.98 5.51
C LYS A 15 -2.69 -15.47 6.83
N TRP A 16 -1.63 -14.68 6.79
CA TRP A 16 -0.93 -14.17 7.97
C TRP A 16 -1.41 -12.76 8.32
N THR A 17 -1.56 -11.92 7.31
CA THR A 17 -2.21 -10.60 7.42
C THR A 17 -3.47 -10.56 6.56
N PRO A 18 -4.61 -11.06 7.07
CA PRO A 18 -5.84 -11.18 6.30
C PRO A 18 -6.24 -9.87 5.61
N PRO A 19 -6.61 -9.89 4.31
CA PRO A 19 -7.00 -8.70 3.55
C PRO A 19 -8.13 -7.90 4.20
N SER A 20 -9.05 -8.55 4.92
CA SER A 20 -10.14 -7.88 5.64
C SER A 20 -9.62 -6.89 6.68
N LEU A 21 -8.62 -7.27 7.48
CA LEU A 21 -8.02 -6.39 8.50
C LEU A 21 -7.35 -5.17 7.87
N ILE A 22 -6.68 -5.37 6.73
CA ILE A 22 -6.03 -4.29 5.99
C ILE A 22 -7.08 -3.33 5.41
N ARG A 23 -8.15 -3.86 4.79
CA ARG A 23 -9.27 -3.06 4.26
C ARG A 23 -9.98 -2.26 5.35
N GLU A 24 -10.21 -2.86 6.51
CA GLU A 24 -10.79 -2.17 7.66
C GLU A 24 -9.87 -1.06 8.19
N ALA A 25 -8.57 -1.30 8.29
CA ALA A 25 -7.60 -0.28 8.68
C ALA A 25 -7.56 0.86 7.65
N PHE A 26 -7.57 0.54 6.36
CA PHE A 26 -7.64 1.51 5.27
C PHE A 26 -8.91 2.36 5.36
N ALA A 27 -10.07 1.74 5.62
CA ALA A 27 -11.34 2.45 5.77
C ALA A 27 -11.29 3.49 6.91
N ARG A 28 -10.65 3.16 8.04
CA ARG A 28 -10.48 4.07 9.18
C ARG A 28 -9.40 5.14 8.99
N ALA A 29 -8.45 4.94 8.07
CA ALA A 29 -7.41 5.94 7.80
C ALA A 29 -8.02 7.23 7.21
N GLY A 30 -7.42 8.39 7.52
CA GLY A 30 -7.80 9.65 6.88
C GLY A 30 -7.10 9.87 5.54
N GLU A 31 -7.48 10.93 4.83
CA GLU A 31 -6.91 11.29 3.53
C GLU A 31 -5.62 12.13 3.66
N PRO A 32 -4.74 12.14 2.63
CA PRO A 32 -4.83 11.35 1.39
C PRO A 32 -4.38 9.90 1.58
N LYS A 33 -5.15 8.93 1.04
CA LYS A 33 -4.81 7.51 1.11
C LYS A 33 -5.10 6.75 -0.19
N LYS A 34 -4.35 5.67 -0.44
CA LYS A 34 -4.57 4.76 -1.57
C LYS A 34 -4.40 3.29 -1.13
N LEU A 35 -5.21 2.41 -1.72
CA LEU A 35 -5.13 0.96 -1.54
C LEU A 35 -4.78 0.31 -2.88
N LEU A 36 -3.79 -0.58 -2.87
CA LEU A 36 -3.44 -1.45 -3.98
C LEU A 36 -3.63 -2.90 -3.55
N GLU A 37 -4.36 -3.68 -4.33
CA GLU A 37 -4.55 -5.11 -4.10
C GLU A 37 -3.81 -5.92 -5.18
N ILE A 38 -2.99 -6.89 -4.76
CA ILE A 38 -2.23 -7.78 -5.64
C ILE A 38 -2.70 -9.21 -5.40
N GLN A 39 -3.06 -9.92 -6.47
CA GLN A 39 -3.53 -11.30 -6.36
C GLN A 39 -2.40 -12.23 -5.91
N GLY A 40 -2.62 -12.97 -4.81
CA GLY A 40 -1.68 -13.99 -4.34
C GLY A 40 -1.49 -14.01 -2.82
N GLY A 41 -0.60 -14.90 -2.35
CA GLY A 41 -0.30 -15.07 -0.93
C GLY A 41 0.64 -13.98 -0.37
N HIS A 42 0.91 -14.04 0.94
CA HIS A 42 1.66 -13.04 1.71
C HIS A 42 2.92 -12.48 1.01
N TYR A 43 3.68 -13.35 0.34
CA TYR A 43 4.94 -12.98 -0.30
C TYR A 43 4.86 -12.52 -1.76
N VAL A 44 3.66 -12.44 -2.35
CA VAL A 44 3.51 -12.07 -3.77
C VAL A 44 4.03 -10.67 -4.05
N VAL A 45 3.95 -9.76 -3.07
CA VAL A 45 4.44 -8.38 -3.18
C VAL A 45 5.96 -8.27 -3.20
N TYR A 46 6.68 -9.37 -3.01
CA TYR A 46 8.16 -9.41 -2.96
C TYR A 46 8.78 -10.22 -4.09
N HIS A 47 7.98 -10.86 -4.96
CA HIS A 47 8.51 -11.70 -6.05
C HIS A 47 7.82 -11.42 -7.38
N GLY A 48 8.54 -11.67 -8.48
CA GLY A 48 8.02 -11.63 -9.85
C GLY A 48 7.28 -10.32 -10.16
N ASP A 49 6.15 -10.45 -10.88
CA ASP A 49 5.34 -9.29 -11.28
C ASP A 49 4.73 -8.55 -10.09
N GLY A 50 4.41 -9.27 -9.00
CA GLY A 50 3.86 -8.66 -7.78
C GLY A 50 4.85 -7.70 -7.12
N GLN A 51 6.14 -8.05 -7.12
CA GLN A 51 7.21 -7.15 -6.67
C GLN A 51 7.25 -5.88 -7.51
N LYS A 52 7.23 -6.03 -8.84
CA LYS A 52 7.30 -4.89 -9.76
C LYS A 52 6.12 -3.95 -9.55
N ILE A 53 4.90 -4.48 -9.50
CA ILE A 53 3.67 -3.73 -9.26
C ILE A 53 3.72 -2.98 -7.92
N ALA A 54 4.16 -3.65 -6.86
CA ALA A 54 4.26 -3.04 -5.53
C ALA A 54 5.32 -1.93 -5.49
N ALA A 55 6.49 -2.17 -6.08
CA ALA A 55 7.59 -1.21 -6.12
C ALA A 55 7.23 0.04 -6.93
N ASP A 56 6.65 -0.13 -8.13
CA ASP A 56 6.24 0.97 -8.99
C ASP A 56 5.20 1.86 -8.27
N ALA A 57 4.20 1.25 -7.64
CA ALA A 57 3.18 1.99 -6.91
C ALA A 57 3.75 2.77 -5.72
N ALA A 58 4.74 2.21 -5.01
CA ALA A 58 5.41 2.89 -3.91
C ALA A 58 6.25 4.07 -4.42
N VAL A 59 7.02 3.89 -5.50
CA VAL A 59 7.81 4.95 -6.12
C VAL A 59 6.92 6.10 -6.56
N ASP A 60 5.82 5.83 -7.27
CA ASP A 60 4.87 6.84 -7.72
C ASP A 60 4.25 7.62 -6.55
N TRP A 61 3.87 6.90 -5.48
CA TRP A 61 3.30 7.53 -4.29
C TRP A 61 4.30 8.45 -3.59
N PHE A 62 5.54 7.99 -3.41
CA PHE A 62 6.59 8.79 -2.81
C PHE A 62 6.97 10.00 -3.68
N ALA A 63 7.11 9.83 -4.99
CA ALA A 63 7.38 10.93 -5.91
C ALA A 63 6.29 12.02 -5.83
N THR A 64 5.03 11.61 -5.66
CA THR A 64 3.88 12.52 -5.52
C THR A 64 3.87 13.24 -4.17
N HIS A 65 4.24 12.57 -3.07
CA HIS A 65 3.94 13.04 -1.71
C HIS A 65 5.15 13.43 -0.86
N LEU A 66 6.38 13.07 -1.23
CA LEU A 66 7.59 13.44 -0.48
C LEU A 66 8.20 14.78 -0.88
N GLY A 67 7.70 15.43 -1.94
CA GLY A 67 8.18 16.74 -2.43
C GLY A 67 7.93 17.93 -1.50
N GLY A 68 7.48 17.69 -0.26
CA GLY A 68 7.13 18.73 0.70
C GLY A 68 7.53 18.38 2.14
N ARG A 69 8.82 18.59 2.47
CA ARG A 69 9.15 19.23 3.75
C ARG A 69 9.86 20.54 3.42
N HIS A 70 9.25 21.62 3.91
CA HIS A 70 9.77 22.96 3.84
C HIS A 70 11.17 23.06 4.43
N ALA A 71 11.89 24.07 3.90
CA ALA A 71 12.92 24.83 4.57
C ALA A 71 12.61 25.13 6.05
#